data_AF-A0A3M6VI15-F1
#
_entry.id   AF-A0A3M6VI15-F1
#
_cell.length_a   1.000
_cell.length_b   1.000
_cell.length_c   1.000
_cell.angle_alpha   90.00
_cell.angle_beta   90.00
_cell.angle_gamma   90.00
#
_symmetry.space_group_name_H-M   'P 1'
#
loop_
_entity.id
_entity.type
_entity.pdbx_description
1 polymer ?
#
loop_
_entity_poly.entity_id
_entity_poly.type
_entity_poly.pdbx_seq_one_letter_code
_entity_poly.pdbx_strand_id
1 'polypeptide(L)'
;MERWLEVRGKVQNVMFRQTVIRAMQKRGLEGGATNDSQDKNLVRMTLRGDVEQMEDLVTALRQGKALNTWGARATSIKDVDAEHGLTLDAHQVTTTTVDTRRWNPNITMFI
;
A
#
# COMPACT_ATOMS: atom_id res chain seq x y z
N MET A 1 1.50 -12.76 -11.32
CA MET A 1 0.86 -11.58 -11.96
C MET A 1 1.29 -10.34 -11.19
N GLU A 2 1.44 -9.19 -11.85
CA GLU A 2 1.77 -7.90 -11.23
C GLU A 2 0.63 -6.91 -11.48
N ARG A 3 0.30 -6.08 -10.48
CA ARG A 3 -0.68 -4.99 -10.59
C ARG A 3 -0.06 -3.70 -10.05
N TRP A 4 -0.20 -2.62 -10.82
CA TRP A 4 0.17 -1.27 -10.42
C TRP A 4 -1.07 -0.47 -10.07
N LEU A 5 -1.03 0.22 -8.94
CA LEU A 5 -2.17 0.92 -8.37
C LEU A 5 -1.79 2.35 -7.98
N GLU A 6 -2.66 3.29 -8.30
CA GLU A 6 -2.70 4.60 -7.66
C GLU A 6 -3.77 4.61 -6.58
N VAL A 7 -3.36 4.78 -5.33
CA VAL A 7 -4.26 4.85 -4.18
C VAL A 7 -4.33 6.28 -3.67
N ARG A 8 -5.53 6.85 -3.70
CA ARG A 8 -5.80 8.22 -3.27
C ARG A 8 -6.59 8.25 -1.97
N GLY A 9 -6.35 9.25 -1.11
CA GLY A 9 -7.12 9.48 0.12
C GLY A 9 -6.28 10.04 1.26
N LYS A 10 -6.62 9.68 2.50
CA LYS A 10 -5.77 9.96 3.67
C LYS A 10 -4.71 8.84 3.74
N VAL A 11 -3.68 8.98 2.92
CA VAL A 11 -2.68 7.92 2.66
C VAL A 11 -1.24 8.35 2.98
N GLN A 12 -0.98 9.63 3.22
CA GLN A 12 0.33 10.10 3.67
C GLN A 12 0.29 10.62 5.11
N ASN A 13 1.43 10.56 5.80
CA ASN A 13 1.58 10.94 7.22
C ASN A 13 0.65 10.19 8.20
N VAL A 14 0.20 9.00 7.80
CA VAL A 14 -0.71 8.14 8.58
C VAL A 14 -0.29 6.67 8.57
N MET A 15 1.00 6.39 8.38
CA MET A 15 1.57 5.03 8.36
C MET A 15 0.94 4.09 7.31
N PHE A 16 0.36 4.64 6.25
CA PHE A 16 -0.27 3.85 5.18
C PHE A 16 0.72 2.86 4.55
N ARG A 17 1.91 3.31 4.13
CA ARG A 17 2.94 2.45 3.52
C ARG A 17 3.29 1.24 4.39
N GLN A 18 3.54 1.46 5.68
CA GLN A 18 3.80 0.36 6.61
C GLN A 18 2.58 -0.58 6.68
N THR A 19 1.38 -0.02 6.83
CA THR A 19 0.14 -0.79 6.98
C THR A 19 -0.12 -1.70 5.78
N VAL A 20 -0.05 -1.16 4.56
CA VAL A 20 -0.31 -1.95 3.36
C VAL A 20 0.79 -2.97 3.08
N ILE A 21 2.05 -2.64 3.35
CA ILE A 21 3.15 -3.58 3.15
C ILE A 21 3.08 -4.74 4.15
N ARG A 22 2.70 -4.49 5.41
CA ARG A 22 2.44 -5.56 6.38
C ARG A 22 1.24 -6.41 5.98
N ALA A 23 0.19 -5.78 5.44
CA ALA A 23 -0.98 -6.48 4.92
C ALA A 23 -0.63 -7.40 3.73
N MET A 24 0.30 -6.99 2.88
CA MET A 24 0.86 -7.82 1.80
C MET A 24 1.66 -9.00 2.35
N GLN A 25 2.59 -8.76 3.29
CA GLN A 25 3.36 -9.84 3.94
C GLN A 25 2.44 -10.90 4.56
N LYS A 26 1.37 -10.47 5.27
CA LYS A 26 0.38 -11.36 5.88
C LYS A 26 -0.36 -12.25 4.87
N ARG A 27 -0.49 -11.78 3.63
CA ARG A 27 -1.16 -12.47 2.51
C ARG A 27 -0.19 -13.23 1.61
N GLY A 28 1.10 -13.28 1.95
CA GLY A 28 2.12 -13.90 1.10
C GLY A 28 2.35 -13.17 -0.22
N LEU A 29 1.98 -11.89 -0.31
CA LEU A 29 2.21 -11.04 -1.47
C LEU A 29 3.57 -10.37 -1.39
N GLU A 30 4.21 -10.23 -2.55
CA GLU A 30 5.29 -9.26 -2.72
C GLU A 30 4.71 -7.92 -3.15
N GLY A 31 5.34 -6.83 -2.73
CA GLY A 31 4.81 -5.52 -3.07
C GLY A 31 5.65 -4.34 -2.60
N GLY A 32 5.25 -3.17 -3.07
CA GLY A 32 5.89 -1.90 -2.79
C GLY A 32 4.89 -0.76 -2.64
N ALA A 33 5.26 0.27 -1.87
CA ALA A 33 4.45 1.46 -1.65
C ALA A 33 5.32 2.72 -1.55
N THR A 34 4.97 3.74 -2.34
CA THR A 34 5.69 5.02 -2.43
C THR A 34 4.74 6.20 -2.27
N ASN A 35 5.07 7.12 -1.36
CA ASN A 35 4.39 8.41 -1.28
C ASN A 35 4.78 9.26 -2.48
N ASP A 36 3.81 9.87 -3.14
CA ASP A 36 4.06 10.91 -4.12
C ASP A 36 4.50 12.22 -3.42
N SER A 37 5.56 12.86 -3.90
CA SER A 37 6.11 14.08 -3.30
C SER A 37 5.37 15.35 -3.72
N GLN A 38 4.68 15.33 -4.86
CA GLN A 38 3.91 16.45 -5.40
C GLN A 38 2.44 16.38 -4.97
N ASP A 39 1.93 15.17 -4.72
CA ASP A 39 0.55 14.94 -4.32
C ASP A 39 0.45 14.21 -2.98
N LYS A 40 0.17 14.98 -1.93
CA LYS A 40 0.04 14.49 -0.54
C LYS A 40 -1.11 13.49 -0.35
N ASN A 41 -2.01 13.36 -1.31
CA ASN A 41 -3.14 12.44 -1.23
C ASN A 41 -2.91 11.18 -2.07
N LEU A 42 -1.73 10.98 -2.66
CA LEU A 42 -1.43 9.84 -3.53
C LEU A 42 -0.33 8.94 -2.96
N VAL A 43 -0.56 7.63 -3.02
CA VAL A 43 0.45 6.58 -2.84
C VAL A 43 0.39 5.65 -4.05
N ARG A 44 1.54 5.41 -4.68
CA ARG A 44 1.68 4.36 -5.71
C ARG A 44 1.99 3.04 -5.04
N MET A 45 1.31 1.98 -5.45
CA MET A 45 1.49 0.63 -4.96
C MET A 45 1.72 -0.35 -6.10
N THR A 46 2.53 -1.37 -5.84
CA THR A 46 2.70 -2.52 -6.73
C THR A 46 2.47 -3.79 -5.94
N LEU A 47 1.69 -4.71 -6.51
CA LEU A 47 1.36 -6.01 -5.94
C LEU A 47 1.83 -7.11 -6.88
N ARG A 48 2.45 -8.15 -6.34
CA ARG A 48 2.85 -9.35 -7.08
C ARG A 48 2.59 -10.60 -6.27
N GLY A 49 1.89 -11.56 -6.86
CA GLY A 49 1.63 -12.84 -6.23
C GLY A 49 0.35 -13.51 -6.71
N ASP A 50 -0.30 -14.21 -5.79
CA ASP A 50 -1.58 -14.87 -5.97
C ASP A 50 -2.70 -13.86 -6.25
N VAL A 51 -3.55 -14.16 -7.24
CA VAL A 51 -4.57 -13.22 -7.73
C VAL A 51 -5.67 -13.03 -6.69
N GLU A 52 -6.10 -14.09 -6.02
CA GLU A 52 -7.17 -14.01 -5.01
C GLU A 52 -6.71 -13.15 -3.83
N GLN A 53 -5.49 -13.35 -3.37
CA GLN A 53 -4.90 -12.53 -2.30
C GLN A 53 -4.75 -11.05 -2.70
N MET A 54 -4.42 -10.77 -3.96
CA MET A 54 -4.37 -9.39 -4.48
C MET A 54 -5.77 -8.76 -4.51
N GLU A 55 -6.78 -9.47 -5.02
CA GLU A 55 -8.16 -8.96 -5.06
C GLU A 55 -8.74 -8.76 -3.66
N ASP A 56 -8.45 -9.65 -2.72
CA ASP A 56 -8.86 -9.51 -1.31
C ASP A 56 -8.30 -8.24 -0.69
N LEU A 57 -7.01 -7.96 -0.92
CA LEU A 57 -6.36 -6.74 -0.43
C LEU A 57 -6.98 -5.49 -1.09
N VAL A 58 -7.13 -5.48 -2.42
CA VAL A 58 -7.71 -4.34 -3.14
C VAL A 58 -9.16 -4.10 -2.72
N THR A 59 -9.94 -5.16 -2.53
CA THR A 59 -11.33 -5.08 -2.05
C THR A 59 -11.39 -4.47 -0.65
N ALA A 60 -10.55 -4.92 0.28
CA ALA A 60 -10.47 -4.36 1.62
C ALA A 60 -10.11 -2.87 1.61
N LEU A 61 -9.17 -2.43 0.76
CA LEU A 61 -8.83 -1.02 0.60
C LEU A 61 -10.00 -0.21 0.01
N ARG A 62 -10.73 -0.76 -0.97
CA ARG A 62 -11.89 -0.10 -1.61
C ARG A 62 -13.08 0.11 -0.66
N GLN A 63 -13.14 -0.60 0.48
CA GLN A 63 -14.18 -0.35 1.49
C GLN A 63 -14.12 1.06 2.11
N GLY A 64 -12.99 1.76 1.97
CA GLY A 64 -12.83 3.14 2.47
C GLY A 64 -12.83 3.29 4.00
N LYS A 65 -12.77 2.16 4.72
CA LYS A 65 -12.64 2.13 6.17
C LYS A 65 -11.24 2.55 6.61
N ALA A 66 -11.10 2.92 7.87
CA ALA A 66 -9.79 3.13 8.46
C ALA A 66 -9.01 1.80 8.44
N LEU A 67 -7.77 1.86 8.00
CA LEU A 67 -6.85 0.72 7.90
C LEU A 67 -5.97 0.59 9.14
N ASN A 68 -5.84 1.68 9.91
CA ASN A 68 -5.07 1.72 11.14
C ASN A 68 -5.58 2.81 12.10
N THR A 69 -5.05 2.84 13.31
CA THR A 69 -5.40 3.81 14.37
C THR A 69 -5.05 5.26 14.04
N TRP A 70 -4.25 5.51 13.00
CA TRP A 70 -3.90 6.87 12.52
C TRP A 70 -4.90 7.38 11.47
N GLY A 71 -5.91 6.56 11.14
CA GLY A 71 -6.99 6.90 10.23
C GLY A 71 -6.60 6.79 8.76
N ALA A 72 -5.57 6.02 8.43
CA ALA A 72 -5.22 5.73 7.04
C ALA A 72 -6.43 5.16 6.30
N ARG A 73 -6.81 5.74 5.16
CA ARG A 73 -7.96 5.27 4.38
C ARG A 73 -7.81 5.64 2.90
N ALA A 74 -8.14 4.69 2.03
CA ALA A 74 -8.29 4.95 0.61
C ALA A 74 -9.68 5.52 0.33
N THR A 75 -9.77 6.48 -0.57
CA THR A 75 -11.04 7.01 -1.10
C THR A 75 -11.19 6.72 -2.59
N SER A 76 -10.10 6.41 -3.29
CA SER A 76 -10.10 5.94 -4.67
C SER A 76 -8.90 5.04 -4.91
N ILE A 77 -9.08 3.99 -5.73
CA ILE A 77 -8.04 3.07 -6.15
C ILE A 77 -8.19 2.85 -7.64
N LYS A 78 -7.14 3.16 -8.39
CA LYS A 78 -7.11 3.01 -9.84
C LYS A 78 -6.01 2.04 -10.23
N ASP A 79 -6.37 1.03 -11.02
CA ASP A 79 -5.38 0.23 -11.75
C ASP A 79 -4.74 1.09 -12.83
N VAL A 80 -3.41 1.06 -12.91
CA VAL A 80 -2.64 1.80 -13.88
C VAL A 80 -1.69 0.90 -14.64
N ASP A 81 -1.33 1.35 -15.82
CA ASP A 81 -0.44 0.65 -16.73
C ASP A 81 1.01 0.76 -16.24
N ALA A 82 1.89 -0.10 -16.74
CA ALA A 82 3.29 -0.11 -16.34
C ALA A 82 4.01 1.24 -16.52
N GLU A 83 3.60 2.05 -17.52
CA GLU A 83 4.14 3.40 -17.76
C GLU A 83 3.90 4.38 -16.61
N HIS A 84 2.81 4.17 -15.86
CA HIS A 84 2.42 4.99 -14.71
C HIS A 84 2.68 4.29 -13.37
N GLY A 85 2.98 2.99 -13.41
CA GLY A 85 3.36 2.17 -12.28
C GLY A 85 4.78 2.43 -11.79
N LEU A 86 5.13 1.79 -10.68
CA LEU A 86 6.50 1.71 -10.19
C LEU A 86 6.92 0.25 -10.09
N THR A 87 8.14 -0.07 -10.49
CA THR A 87 8.72 -1.39 -10.23
C THR A 87 8.92 -1.59 -8.73
N LEU A 88 8.93 -2.85 -8.29
CA LEU A 88 9.08 -3.21 -6.87
C LEU A 88 10.30 -2.55 -6.20
N ASP A 89 11.43 -2.53 -6.90
CA ASP A 89 12.70 -1.95 -6.43
C ASP A 89 12.73 -0.42 -6.42
N ALA A 90 11.89 0.25 -7.21
CA ALA A 90 11.73 1.69 -7.21
C ALA A 90 10.90 2.20 -6.02
N HIS A 91 10.29 1.31 -5.24
CA HIS A 91 9.47 1.71 -4.11
C HIS A 91 10.27 2.14 -2.87
N GLN A 92 9.76 3.16 -2.18
CA GLN A 92 10.33 3.61 -0.92
C GLN A 92 10.27 2.52 0.16
N VAL A 93 9.19 1.75 0.19
CA VAL A 93 8.98 0.66 1.15
C VAL A 93 8.49 -0.54 0.38
N THR A 94 9.09 -1.69 0.63
CA THR A 94 8.74 -2.99 0.04
C THR A 94 8.53 -4.03 1.13
N THR A 95 7.95 -5.16 0.76
CA THR A 95 7.81 -6.33 1.65
C THR A 95 9.15 -6.87 2.16
N THR A 96 10.26 -6.53 1.52
CA THR A 96 11.63 -6.90 1.94
C THR A 96 12.34 -5.81 2.75
N THR A 97 11.92 -4.55 2.63
CA THR A 97 12.58 -3.39 3.27
C THR A 97 11.77 -2.76 4.39
N VAL A 98 10.53 -3.19 4.62
CA VAL A 98 9.68 -2.59 5.68
C VAL A 98 10.33 -2.69 7.06
N ASP A 99 11.07 -3.74 7.36
CA ASP A 99 11.73 -3.93 8.66
C ASP A 99 13.01 -3.10 8.85
N THR A 100 13.56 -2.50 7.77
CA THR A 100 14.77 -1.67 7.86
C THR A 100 14.47 -0.24 8.33
N ARG A 101 13.19 0.13 8.44
CA ARG A 101 12.72 1.47 8.82
C ARG A 101 12.25 1.51 10.28
N ARG A 102 12.52 2.62 10.96
CA ARG A 102 11.99 2.89 12.31
C ARG A 102 10.56 3.41 12.21
N TRP A 103 9.60 2.53 12.44
CA TRP A 103 8.18 2.87 12.50
C TRP A 103 7.74 3.27 13.90
N ASN A 104 6.60 3.94 14.01
CA ASN A 104 5.99 4.15 15.31
C ASN A 104 5.44 2.80 15.83
N PRO A 105 5.86 2.34 17.03
CA PRO A 105 5.40 1.06 17.58
C PRO A 105 3.93 1.08 18.02
N ASN A 106 3.35 2.26 18.27
CA ASN A 106 1.99 2.44 18.77
C ASN A 106 0.98 2.57 17.63
N ILE A 107 1.00 1.60 16.72
CA ILE A 107 0.04 1.50 15.61
C ILE A 107 -0.67 0.16 15.63
N THR A 108 -2.00 0.19 15.57
CA THR A 108 -2.82 -1.00 15.36
C THR A 108 -3.33 -0.98 13.92
N MET A 109 -3.14 -2.09 13.21
CA MET A 109 -3.58 -2.29 11.83
C MET A 109 -4.82 -3.18 11.81
N PHE A 110 -5.78 -2.87 10.95
CA PHE A 110 -7.09 -3.55 10.89
C PHE A 110 -7.27 -4.44 9.64
N ILE A 111 -6.25 -4.54 8.80
CA ILE A 111 -6.28 -5.16 7.47
C ILE A 111 -5.29 -6.32 7.33
#